data_AF-A0A658NMS1-F1
#
_entry.id   AF-A0A658NMS1-F1
#
_cell.length_a   1.000
_cell.length_b   1.000
_cell.length_c   1.000
_cell.angle_alpha   90.00
_cell.angle_beta   90.00
_cell.angle_gamma   90.00
#
_symmetry.space_group_name_H-M   'P 1'
#
loop_
_entity.id
_entity.type
_entity.pdbx_description
1 polymer ?
#
loop_
_entity_poly.entity_id
_entity_poly.type
_entity_poly.pdbx_seq_one_letter_code
_entity_poly.pdbx_strand_id
1 'polypeptide(L)'
;ATERVLASGWYILGPEVDAFEAEWAAYCGAAHAVGLANGLDALILALRALDIGPGDEVIVPSNTYIATWLAVTAVGAKPVP
;
A
#
# COMPACT_ATOMS: atom_id res chain seq x y z
N ALA A 1 -18.78 13.29 0.65
CA ALA A 1 -17.74 12.82 1.59
C ALA A 1 -17.17 13.99 2.40
N THR A 2 -16.49 14.95 1.77
CA THR A 2 -15.77 16.05 2.47
C THR A 2 -16.60 16.81 3.48
N GLU A 3 -17.81 17.28 3.13
CA GLU A 3 -18.68 18.03 4.07
C GLU A 3 -19.06 17.22 5.31
N ARG A 4 -19.34 15.91 5.16
CA ARG A 4 -19.64 15.02 6.29
C ARG A 4 -18.45 14.86 7.23
N VAL A 5 -17.25 14.67 6.68
CA VAL A 5 -16.01 14.56 7.46
C VAL A 5 -15.76 15.85 8.24
N LEU A 6 -15.83 17.00 7.56
CA LEU A 6 -15.67 18.31 8.20
C LEU A 6 -16.68 18.54 9.33
N ALA A 7 -17.96 18.20 9.11
CA ALA A 7 -19.00 18.34 10.13
C ALA A 7 -18.81 17.36 11.30
N SER A 8 -18.29 16.16 11.06
CA SER A 8 -18.06 15.14 12.09
C SER A 8 -16.90 15.46 13.03
N GLY A 9 -15.92 16.25 12.57
CA GLY A 9 -14.67 16.50 13.30
C GLY A 9 -13.71 15.30 13.37
N TRP A 10 -14.02 14.17 12.73
CA TRP A 10 -13.21 12.95 12.76
C TRP A 10 -12.40 12.79 11.46
N TYR A 11 -11.14 13.23 11.50
CA TYR A 11 -10.29 13.32 10.31
C TYR A 11 -9.36 12.12 10.08
N ILE A 12 -9.02 11.39 11.14
CA ILE A 12 -7.98 10.36 11.11
C ILE A 12 -8.65 9.01 11.30
N LEU A 13 -8.48 8.11 10.33
CA LEU A 13 -8.98 6.72 10.37
C LEU A 13 -10.45 6.65 10.80
N GLY A 14 -11.27 7.46 10.14
CA GLY A 14 -12.71 7.55 10.38
C GLY A 14 -13.54 6.62 9.48
N PRO A 15 -14.86 6.62 9.63
CA PRO A 15 -15.75 5.68 8.95
C PRO A 15 -15.70 5.76 7.41
N GLU A 16 -15.26 6.88 6.83
CA GLU A 16 -15.12 7.01 5.38
C GLU A 16 -13.95 6.16 4.84
N VAL A 17 -12.87 5.91 5.62
CA VAL A 17 -11.80 4.99 5.18
C VAL A 17 -12.23 3.53 5.32
N ASP A 18 -12.93 3.17 6.39
CA ASP A 18 -13.45 1.81 6.60
C ASP A 18 -14.42 1.42 5.46
N ALA A 19 -15.31 2.33 5.09
CA ALA A 19 -16.24 2.13 3.97
C ALA A 19 -15.50 1.98 2.64
N PHE A 20 -14.52 2.84 2.38
CA PHE A 20 -13.70 2.76 1.18
C PHE A 20 -12.94 1.43 1.09
N GLU A 21 -12.31 0.98 2.17
CA GLU A 21 -11.59 -0.30 2.19
C GLU A 21 -12.51 -1.48 1.90
N ALA A 22 -13.72 -1.50 2.47
CA ALA A 22 -14.70 -2.55 2.20
C ALA A 22 -15.17 -2.54 0.73
N GLU A 23 -15.49 -1.37 0.20
CA GLU A 23 -15.91 -1.19 -1.20
C GLU A 23 -14.77 -1.55 -2.17
N TRP A 24 -13.53 -1.17 -1.86
CA TRP A 24 -12.36 -1.45 -2.67
C TRP A 24 -11.99 -2.93 -2.67
N ALA A 25 -12.04 -3.59 -1.52
CA ALA A 25 -11.86 -5.04 -1.42
C ALA A 25 -12.88 -5.78 -2.29
N ALA A 26 -14.15 -5.38 -2.21
CA ALA A 26 -15.21 -5.95 -3.04
C ALA A 26 -14.99 -5.70 -4.54
N TYR A 27 -14.60 -4.48 -4.92
CA TYR A 27 -14.30 -4.11 -6.29
C TYR A 27 -13.14 -4.93 -6.88
N CYS A 28 -12.07 -5.12 -6.11
CA CYS A 28 -10.91 -5.91 -6.52
C CYS A 28 -11.12 -7.43 -6.44
N GLY A 29 -12.23 -7.90 -5.84
CA GLY A 29 -12.45 -9.33 -5.57
C GLY A 29 -11.47 -9.90 -4.53
N ALA A 30 -10.94 -9.07 -3.63
CA ALA A 30 -10.03 -9.47 -2.57
C ALA A 30 -10.78 -9.65 -1.23
N ALA A 31 -10.23 -10.48 -0.33
CA ALA A 31 -10.80 -10.65 1.01
C ALA A 31 -10.68 -9.40 1.88
N HIS A 32 -9.65 -8.59 1.65
CA HIS A 32 -9.31 -7.40 2.44
C HIS A 32 -8.70 -6.31 1.56
N ALA A 33 -8.83 -5.06 1.99
CA ALA A 33 -8.05 -3.91 1.51
C ALA A 33 -7.61 -3.07 2.71
N VAL A 34 -6.47 -2.38 2.57
CA VAL A 34 -5.94 -1.48 3.59
C VAL A 34 -5.51 -0.18 2.91
N GLY A 35 -6.11 0.93 3.34
CA GLY A 35 -5.83 2.28 2.88
C GLY A 35 -4.51 2.79 3.45
N LEU A 36 -3.64 3.28 2.57
CA LEU A 36 -2.32 3.79 2.93
C LEU A 36 -2.11 5.18 2.34
N ALA A 37 -1.06 5.86 2.79
CA ALA A 37 -0.78 7.24 2.39
C ALA A 37 -0.50 7.37 0.88
N ASN A 38 0.13 6.35 0.26
CA ASN A 38 0.43 6.29 -1.17
C ASN A 38 0.83 4.86 -1.59
N GLY A 39 1.06 4.67 -2.91
CA GLY A 39 1.43 3.37 -3.47
C GLY A 39 2.84 2.87 -3.14
N LEU A 40 3.80 3.76 -2.85
CA LEU A 40 5.15 3.33 -2.42
C LEU A 40 5.08 2.70 -1.02
N ASP A 41 4.38 3.34 -0.08
CA ASP A 41 4.16 2.78 1.26
C ASP A 41 3.40 1.45 1.20
N ALA A 42 2.46 1.32 0.26
CA ALA A 42 1.76 0.06 0.01
C ALA A 42 2.70 -1.08 -0.42
N LEU A 43 3.62 -0.81 -1.34
CA LEU A 43 4.60 -1.80 -1.77
C LEU A 43 5.59 -2.14 -0.64
N ILE A 44 6.06 -1.16 0.13
CA ILE A 44 6.96 -1.39 1.27
C ILE A 44 6.29 -2.26 2.33
N LEU A 45 5.04 -1.94 2.70
CA LEU A 45 4.31 -2.71 3.70
C LEU A 45 3.99 -4.13 3.20
N ALA A 46 3.64 -4.29 1.93
CA ALA A 46 3.42 -5.60 1.33
C ALA A 46 4.67 -6.48 1.38
N LEU A 47 5.84 -5.94 1.05
CA LEU A 47 7.12 -6.68 1.13
C LEU A 47 7.46 -7.07 2.57
N ARG A 48 7.28 -6.14 3.53
CA ARG A 48 7.49 -6.44 4.96
C ARG A 48 6.53 -7.49 5.50
N ALA A 49 5.28 -7.48 5.06
CA ALA A 49 4.30 -8.49 5.45
C ALA A 49 4.63 -9.90 4.92
N LEU A 50 5.48 -9.99 3.89
CA LEU A 50 6.03 -11.23 3.37
C LEU A 50 7.40 -11.59 3.98
N ASP A 51 7.82 -10.88 5.03
CA ASP A 51 9.13 -11.00 5.68
C ASP A 51 10.33 -10.79 4.73
N ILE A 52 10.14 -10.04 3.64
CA ILE A 52 11.20 -9.73 2.68
C ILE A 52 12.10 -8.62 3.23
N GLY A 53 13.41 -8.83 3.22
CA GLY A 53 14.39 -7.90 3.74
C GLY A 53 15.84 -8.15 3.30
N PRO A 54 16.84 -7.78 4.13
CA PRO A 54 18.24 -7.95 3.80
C PRO A 54 18.62 -9.39 3.48
N GLY A 55 19.27 -9.59 2.33
CA GLY A 55 19.66 -10.91 1.83
C GLY A 55 18.71 -11.50 0.80
N ASP A 56 17.50 -10.97 0.69
CA ASP A 56 16.53 -11.41 -0.31
C ASP A 56 16.71 -10.69 -1.65
N GLU A 57 16.31 -11.37 -2.72
CA GLU A 57 16.25 -10.82 -4.07
C GLU A 57 14.80 -10.76 -4.55
N VAL A 58 14.43 -9.64 -5.19
CA VAL A 58 13.08 -9.43 -5.75
C VAL A 58 13.20 -9.11 -7.22
N ILE A 59 12.53 -9.89 -8.07
CA ILE A 59 12.48 -9.63 -9.52
C ILE A 59 11.58 -8.42 -9.77
N VAL A 60 12.09 -7.42 -10.49
CA VAL A 60 11.38 -6.17 -10.80
C VAL A 60 11.63 -5.79 -12.25
N PRO A 61 10.58 -5.52 -13.05
CA PRO A 61 10.76 -5.09 -14.43
C PRO A 61 11.66 -3.85 -14.54
N SER A 62 12.57 -3.86 -15.52
CA SER A 62 13.41 -2.70 -15.83
C SER A 62 12.61 -1.47 -16.27
N ASN A 63 11.47 -1.68 -16.93
CA ASN A 63 10.58 -0.62 -17.41
C ASN A 63 9.28 -0.57 -16.58
N THR A 64 9.31 0.18 -15.48
CA THR A 64 8.18 0.40 -14.57
C THR A 64 8.32 1.76 -13.88
N TYR A 65 7.33 2.17 -13.09
CA TYR A 65 7.46 3.33 -12.22
C TYR A 65 8.49 3.07 -11.10
N ILE A 66 9.34 4.07 -10.81
CA ILE A 66 10.51 3.93 -9.92
C ILE A 66 10.16 3.46 -8.50
N ALA A 67 8.95 3.73 -8.00
CA ALA A 67 8.50 3.26 -6.69
C ALA A 67 8.58 1.74 -6.54
N THR A 68 8.42 0.98 -7.62
CA THR A 68 8.55 -0.49 -7.62
C THR A 68 9.95 -0.92 -7.21
N TRP A 69 10.98 -0.23 -7.69
CA TRP A 69 12.38 -0.47 -7.31
C TRP A 69 12.70 0.05 -5.91
N LEU A 70 12.19 1.25 -5.58
CA LEU A 70 12.42 1.86 -4.27
C LEU A 70 11.80 1.07 -3.13
N ALA A 71 10.65 0.42 -3.35
CA ALA A 71 10.03 -0.42 -2.32
C ALA A 71 10.94 -1.57 -1.90
N VAL A 72 11.57 -2.25 -2.87
CA VAL A 72 12.51 -3.36 -2.63
C VAL A 72 13.73 -2.88 -1.85
N THR A 73 14.34 -1.77 -2.27
CA THR A 73 15.52 -1.25 -1.58
C THR A 73 15.18 -0.68 -0.20
N ALA A 74 13.97 -0.12 -0.01
CA ALA A 74 13.51 0.41 1.27
C ALA A 74 13.29 -0.66 2.35
N VAL A 75 13.08 -1.92 1.96
CA VAL A 75 13.07 -3.07 2.90
C VAL A 75 14.44 -3.71 3.07
N GLY A 76 15.46 -3.25 2.34
CA GLY A 76 16.83 -3.78 2.39
C GLY A 76 17.10 -4.95 1.46
N ALA A 77 16.12 -5.36 0.65
CA ALA A 77 16.27 -6.40 -0.36
C ALA A 77 16.97 -5.86 -1.63
N LYS A 78 17.44 -6.78 -2.47
CA LYS A 78 18.12 -6.46 -3.73
C LYS A 78 17.16 -6.60 -4.92
N PRO A 79 16.86 -5.53 -5.66
CA PRO A 79 16.09 -5.64 -6.90
C PRO A 79 16.89 -6.33 -8.00
N VAL A 80 16.24 -7.19 -8.77
CA VAL A 80 16.80 -7.94 -9.90
C VAL A 80 15.96 -7.63 -11.16
N PRO A 81 16.54 -7.07 -12.24
CA PRO A 81 15.82 -6.66 -13.45
C PRO A 81 15.03 -7.75 -14.19
#